data_AF-A0A662KXD4-F1
#
_entry.id   AF-A0A662KXD4-F1
#
_cell.length_a   1.000
_cell.length_b   1.000
_cell.length_c   1.000
_cell.angle_alpha   90.00
_cell.angle_beta   90.00
_cell.angle_gamma   90.00
#
_symmetry.space_group_name_H-M   'P 1'
#
loop_
_entity.id
_entity.type
_entity.pdbx_description
1 polymer ?
#
loop_
_entity_poly.entity_id
_entity_poly.type
_entity_poly.pdbx_seq_one_letter_code
_entity_poly.pdbx_strand_id
1 'polypeptide(L)' 'MVIKCPVCGEENPDDATICKACGAPLENSSEKKAKSGKVLIAIFIFAILVVVAIVAAPIIYKSVPPHNKTDDSDGDG' A
#
# COMPACT_ATOMS: atom_id res chain seq x y z
N MET A 1 -13.61 17.32 -31.32
CA MET A 1 -14.74 16.34 -31.21
C MET A 1 -15.68 16.88 -30.12
N VAL A 2 -16.84 16.30 -29.84
CA VAL A 2 -17.69 16.75 -28.71
C VAL A 2 -18.03 15.57 -27.80
N ILE A 3 -18.18 15.83 -26.51
CA ILE A 3 -18.62 14.88 -25.49
C ILE A 3 -19.96 15.32 -24.93
N LYS A 4 -20.88 14.36 -24.79
CA LYS A 4 -22.18 14.60 -24.17
C LYS A 4 -22.07 14.41 -22.66
N CYS A 5 -22.53 15.40 -21.90
CA CYS A 5 -22.54 15.32 -20.44
C CYS A 5 -23.47 14.18 -19.97
N PRO A 6 -23.00 13.23 -19.14
CA PRO A 6 -23.83 12.13 -18.65
C PRO A 6 -24.86 12.59 -17.60
N VAL A 7 -24.70 13.80 -17.05
CA VAL A 7 -25.59 14.34 -16.01
C VAL A 7 -26.75 15.13 -16.60
N CYS A 8 -26.48 16.06 -17.52
CA CYS A 8 -27.51 16.95 -18.08
C CYS A 8 -27.72 16.81 -19.59
N GLY A 9 -26.89 16.03 -20.29
CA GLY A 9 -27.02 15.82 -21.74
C GLY A 9 -26.45 16.94 -22.62
N GLU A 10 -25.83 17.99 -22.05
CA GLU A 10 -25.23 19.09 -22.81
C GLU A 10 -24.02 18.62 -23.62
N GLU A 11 -23.87 19.13 -24.84
CA GLU A 11 -22.69 18.92 -25.67
C GLU A 11 -21.57 19.89 -25.28
N ASN A 12 -20.43 19.32 -24.92
CA ASN A 12 -19.23 20.04 -24.52
C ASN A 12 -18.07 19.68 -25.45
N PRO A 13 -17.06 20.55 -25.59
CA PRO A 13 -15.81 20.22 -26.25
C PRO A 13 -15.19 18.94 -25.67
N ASP A 14 -14.48 18.15 -26.49
CA ASP A 14 -13.83 16.90 -26.08
C ASP A 14 -12.64 17.09 -25.12
N ASP A 15 -12.10 18.30 -25.04
CA ASP A 15 -11.09 18.73 -24.07
C ASP A 15 -11.67 19.36 -22.80
N ALA A 16 -13.00 19.54 -22.73
CA ALA A 16 -13.66 20.12 -21.57
C ALA A 16 -13.66 19.15 -20.39
N THR A 17 -13.06 19.55 -19.27
CA THR A 17 -13.02 18.75 -18.04
C THR A 17 -14.27 18.92 -17.18
N ILE A 18 -15.02 20.00 -17.38
CA ILE A 18 -16.21 20.39 -16.62
C ILE A 18 -17.32 20.79 -17.59
N CYS A 19 -18.55 20.36 -17.31
CA CYS A 19 -19.72 20.73 -18.09
C CYS A 19 -20.04 22.21 -17.94
N LYS A 20 -20.13 22.94 -19.06
CA LYS A 20 -20.44 24.38 -19.08
C LYS A 20 -21.87 24.70 -18.60
N ALA A 21 -22.79 23.74 -18.63
CA ALA A 21 -24.19 23.94 -18.28
C ALA A 21 -24.52 23.59 -16.83
N CYS A 22 -24.04 22.45 -16.32
CA CYS A 22 -24.39 21.97 -14.98
C CYS A 22 -23.20 21.90 -14.00
N GLY A 23 -21.97 22.14 -14.46
CA GLY A 23 -20.78 22.05 -13.62
C GLY A 23 -20.32 20.63 -13.27
N ALA A 24 -20.98 19.59 -13.80
CA ALA A 24 -20.55 18.21 -13.58
C ALA A 24 -19.18 17.92 -14.24
N PRO A 25 -18.31 17.11 -13.62
CA PRO A 25 -17.06 16.68 -14.25
C PRO A 25 -17.34 15.81 -15.48
N LEU A 26 -16.66 16.11 -16.57
CA LEU A 26 -16.68 15.31 -17.78
C LEU A 26 -15.50 14.34 -17.69
N GLU A 27 -15.78 13.04 -17.70
CA GLU A 27 -14.76 12.00 -17.58
C GLU A 27 -13.93 11.91 -18.87
N ASN A 28 -12.95 12.81 -19.01
CA ASN A 28 -11.86 12.63 -19.97
C ASN A 28 -11.12 11.37 -19.54
N SER A 29 -11.14 10.33 -20.36
CA SER A 29 -10.58 9.00 -20.07
C SER A 29 -9.05 8.97 -20.09
N SER A 30 -8.44 9.94 -19.44
CA SER A 30 -7.06 9.98 -19.00
C SER A 30 -7.14 10.80 -17.73
N GLU A 31 -7.51 10.24 -16.59
CA GLU A 31 -6.53 9.91 -15.56
C GLU A 31 -7.18 9.20 -14.36
N LYS A 32 -8.20 8.34 -14.55
CA LYS A 32 -8.36 7.26 -13.57
C LYS A 32 -7.29 6.22 -13.85
N LYS A 33 -6.05 6.51 -13.45
CA LYS A 33 -5.16 5.43 -13.02
C LYS A 33 -5.90 4.75 -11.88
N ALA A 34 -6.67 3.72 -12.22
CA ALA A 34 -7.02 2.63 -11.34
C ALA A 34 -5.72 1.90 -10.93
N LYS A 35 -4.77 2.61 -10.33
CA LYS A 35 -3.63 2.02 -9.65
C LYS A 35 -4.12 1.71 -8.25
N SER A 36 -4.98 0.72 -8.07
CA SER A 36 -5.33 0.37 -6.69
C SER A 36 -5.71 -1.08 -6.40
N GLY A 37 -5.46 -2.01 -7.33
CA GLY A 37 -5.37 -3.43 -6.95
C GLY A 37 -3.98 -3.78 -6.41
N LYS A 38 -2.95 -3.48 -7.22
CA LYS A 38 -1.56 -3.89 -6.93
C LYS A 38 -0.94 -3.20 -5.72
N VAL A 39 -1.34 -1.96 -5.42
CA VAL A 39 -0.85 -1.22 -4.24
C VAL A 39 -1.44 -1.79 -2.95
N LEU A 40 -2.73 -2.10 -2.93
CA LEU A 40 -3.36 -2.75 -1.78
C LEU A 40 -2.75 -4.13 -1.52
N ILE A 41 -2.55 -4.95 -2.55
CA ILE A 41 -1.91 -6.26 -2.42
C ILE A 41 -0.50 -6.13 -1.82
N ALA A 42 0.30 -5.16 -2.27
CA ALA A 42 1.64 -4.94 -1.73
C ALA A 42 1.61 -4.51 -0.25
N ILE A 43 0.66 -3.66 0.14
CA ILE A 43 0.46 -3.23 1.53
C ILE A 43 0.06 -4.42 2.40
N PHE A 44 -0.87 -5.26 1.95
CA PHE A 44 -1.29 -6.45 2.68
C PHE A 44 -0.15 -7.46 2.86
N ILE A 45 0.63 -7.73 1.81
CA ILE A 45 1.80 -8.63 1.90
C ILE A 45 2.80 -8.09 2.93
N PHE A 46 3.13 -6.80 2.89
CA PHE A 46 4.06 -6.21 3.83
C PHE A 46 3.54 -6.29 5.28
N ALA A 47 2.27 -5.96 5.50
CA ALA A 47 1.65 -6.05 6.83
C ALA A 47 1.67 -7.47 7.39
N ILE A 48 1.35 -8.48 6.56
CA ILE A 48 1.40 -9.89 6.96
C ILE A 48 2.82 -10.31 7.34
N LEU A 49 3.84 -9.94 6.56
CA LEU A 49 5.24 -10.26 6.87
C LEU A 49 5.69 -9.66 8.20
N VAL A 50 5.32 -8.40 8.47
CA VAL A 50 5.64 -7.73 9.74
C VAL A 50 4.94 -8.41 10.92
N VAL A 51 3.65 -8.74 10.78
CA VAL A 51 2.90 -9.44 11.84
C VAL A 51 3.51 -10.82 12.12
N VAL A 52 3.85 -11.59 11.08
CA VAL A 52 4.49 -12.90 11.22
C VAL A 52 5.84 -12.76 11.93
N ALA A 53 6.66 -11.75 11.59
CA ALA A 53 7.93 -11.52 12.25
C ALA A 53 7.77 -11.17 13.74
N ILE A 54 6.79 -10.32 14.09
CA ILE A 54 6.51 -9.95 15.49
C ILE A 54 6.02 -11.16 16.31
N VAL A 55 5.22 -12.04 15.72
CA VAL A 55 4.70 -13.24 16.39
C VAL A 55 5.76 -14.34 16.47
N ALA A 56 6.57 -14.52 15.43
CA ALA A 56 7.63 -15.53 15.39
C ALA A 56 8.87 -15.13 16.23
N ALA A 57 9.20 -13.84 16.33
CA ALA A 57 10.33 -13.35 17.11
C ALA A 57 10.36 -13.86 18.56
N PRO A 58 9.28 -13.78 19.38
CA PRO A 58 9.29 -14.31 20.74
C PRO A 58 9.37 -15.85 20.79
N ILE A 59 8.91 -16.56 19.75
CA ILE A 59 9.03 -18.02 19.64
C ILE A 59 10.48 -18.41 19.37
N ILE A 60 11.14 -17.72 18.44
CA ILE A 60 12.54 -17.95 18.07
C ILE A 60 13.48 -17.50 19.21
N TYR A 61 13.22 -16.34 19.83
CA TYR A 61 14.06 -15.78 20.89
C TYR A 61 14.08 -16.66 22.14
N LYS A 62 12.99 -17.40 22.42
CA LYS A 62 12.96 -18.41 23.49
C LYS A 62 13.89 -19.61 23.24
N SER A 63 14.30 -19.83 21.99
CA SER A 63 15.16 -20.93 21.57
C SER A 63 16.62 -20.49 21.40
N VAL A 64 16.94 -19.21 21.62
CA VAL A 64 18.31 -18.69 21.64
C VAL A 64 18.80 -18.75 23.09
N PRO A 65 19.60 -19.76 23.48
CA PRO A 65 20.22 -19.77 24.80
C PRO A 65 21.11 -18.52 24.92
N PRO A 66 21.05 -17.78 26.05
CA PRO A 66 21.92 -16.63 26.24
C PRO A 66 23.37 -17.10 26.22
N HIS A 67 24.18 -16.51 25.33
CA HIS A 67 25.62 -16.67 25.36
C HIS A 67 26.13 -16.07 26.69
N ASN A 68 26.33 -16.93 27.70
CA ASN A 68 27.03 -16.54 28.92
C ASN A 68 28.50 -16.93 28.76
N LYS A 69 29.33 -15.90 28.59
CA LYS A 69 30.78 -16.00 28.52
C LYS A 69 31.28 -15.97 29.95
N THR A 70 31.79 -17.09 30.45
CA THR A 70 32.64 -17.13 31.65
C THR A 70 33.99 -17.67 31.21
N ASP A 71 34.82 -16.75 30.73
CA ASP A 71 36.27 -16.93 30.63
C ASP A 71 36.84 -16.53 32.00
N ASP A 72 36.96 -17.47 32.93
CA ASP A 72 37.76 -17.34 34.16
C ASP A 72 38.28 -18.77 34.45
N SER A 73 39.58 -19.06 34.29
CA SER A 73 40.59 -18.98 35.38
C SER A 73 40.03 -19.58 36.67
N ASP A 74 40.47 -20.73 37.16
CA ASP A 74 41.78 -20.93 37.79
C ASP A 74 42.14 -22.42 37.81
N GLY A 75 43.40 -22.73 37.49
CA GLY A 75 43.98 -24.06 37.65
C GLY A 75 45.08 -24.02 38.71
N ASP A 76 44.73 -24.41 39.93
CA ASP A 76 45.66 -24.67 41.04
C ASP A 76 45.58 -26.15 41.45
N GLY A 77 46.75 -26.80 41.56
CA GLY A 77 46.92 -28.17 42.05
C GLY A 77 48.06 -28.92 41.40
#